data_AF-A0A924GBF0-F1
#
_entry.id   AF-A0A924GBF0-F1
#
_cell.length_a   1.000
_cell.length_b   1.000
_cell.length_c   1.000
_cell.angle_alpha   90.00
_cell.angle_beta   90.00
_cell.angle_gamma   90.00
#
_symmetry.space_group_name_H-M   'P 1'
#
loop_
_entity.id
_entity.type
_entity.pdbx_description
1 polymer ?
#
loop_
_entity_poly.entity_id
_entity_poly.type
_entity_poly.pdbx_seq_one_letter_code
_entity_poly.pdbx_strand_id
1 'polypeptide(L)' 'MEVIKRNGKREKVTFDKITARIEKLCYGLDRRFVNSIDVAKKVIEGL' A
#
# COMPACT_ATOMS: atom_id res chain seq x y z
N MET A 1 -2.83 -7.14 12.98
CA MET A 1 -1.48 -6.83 12.50
C MET A 1 -1.18 -5.36 12.75
N GLU A 2 0.02 -5.05 13.25
CA GLU A 2 0.46 -3.69 13.56
C GLU A 2 1.85 -3.44 12.97
N VAL A 3 2.10 -2.22 12.50
CA VAL A 3 3.41 -1.78 12.00
C VAL A 3 3.99 -0.71 12.90
N ILE A 4 5.32 -0.71 13.03
CA ILE A 4 6.04 0.35 13.73
C ILE A 4 6.35 1.45 12.71
N LYS A 5 5.81 2.64 12.93
CA LYS A 5 6.11 3.82 12.12
C LYS A 5 7.56 4.28 12.36
N ARG A 6 8.10 5.09 11.44
CA ARG A 6 9.47 5.65 11.55
C ARG A 6 9.72 6.44 12.83
N ASN A 7 8.65 6.94 13.47
CA ASN A 7 8.69 7.65 14.75
C ASN A 7 8.55 6.71 15.97
N GLY A 8 8.62 5.38 15.79
CA GLY A 8 8.52 4.38 16.85
C GLY A 8 7.10 4.03 17.30
N LYS A 9 6.07 4.75 16.84
CA LYS A 9 4.67 4.47 17.22
C LYS A 9 4.13 3.24 16.48
N ARG A 10 3.39 2.38 17.19
CA ARG A 10 2.63 1.29 16.58
C ARG A 10 1.33 1.83 15.97
N GLU A 11 0.98 1.31 14.81
CA GLU A 11 -0.28 1.62 14.15
C GLU A 11 -0.87 0.38 13.51
N LYS A 12 -2.20 0.27 13.55
CA LYS A 12 -2.92 -0.79 12.88
C LYS A 12 -2.72 -0.70 11.37
N VAL A 13 -2.39 -1.84 10.75
CA VAL A 13 -2.34 -1.95 9.29
C VAL A 13 -3.76 -1.82 8.73
N THR A 14 -3.95 -0.93 7.75
CA THR A 14 -5.22 -0.78 7.03
C THR A 14 -4.97 -0.83 5.52
N PHE A 15 -5.84 -1.56 4.80
CA PHE A 15 -5.74 -1.75 3.35
C PHE A 15 -5.70 -0.40 2.62
N ASP A 16 -6.61 0.50 2.97
CA ASP A 16 -6.73 1.80 2.30
C ASP A 16 -5.47 2.66 2.39
N LYS A 17 -4.72 2.58 3.50
CA LYS A 17 -3.46 3.32 3.66
C LYS A 17 -2.36 2.78 2.76
N ILE A 18 -2.33 1.47 2.54
CA ILE A 18 -1.38 0.81 1.63
C ILE A 18 -1.75 1.18 0.19
N THR A 19 -3.00 0.97 -0.21
CA THR A 19 -3.50 1.26 -1.55
C THR A 19 -3.33 2.72 -1.92
N ALA A 20 -3.71 3.67 -1.04
CA ALA A 20 -3.54 5.11 -1.30
C ALA A 20 -2.08 5.52 -1.49
N ARG A 21 -1.13 4.81 -0.87
CA ARG A 21 0.30 5.10 -1.02
C ARG A 21 0.86 4.55 -2.32
N ILE A 22 0.47 3.33 -2.71
CA ILE A 22 0.83 2.73 -4.01
C ILE A 22 0.21 3.53 -5.15
N GLU A 23 -1.05 3.92 -5.01
CA GLU A 23 -1.78 4.74 -5.99
C GLU A 23 -1.03 6.02 -6.34
N LYS A 24 -0.50 6.74 -5.34
CA LYS A 24 0.33 7.93 -5.53
C LYS A 24 1.63 7.65 -6.29
N LEU A 25 2.21 6.47 -6.14
CA LEU A 25 3.42 6.05 -6.88
C LEU A 25 3.09 5.68 -8.33
N CYS A 26 1.84 5.29 -8.61
CA CYS A 26 1.37 4.97 -9.96
C CYS A 26 0.92 6.20 -10.77
N TYR A 27 1.07 7.42 -10.23
CA TYR A 27 0.71 8.63 -10.94
C TYR A 27 1.59 8.81 -12.19
N GLY A 28 0.94 9.06 -13.34
CA GLY A 28 1.62 9.19 -14.63
C GLY A 28 1.96 7.86 -15.32
N LEU A 29 1.66 6.72 -14.70
CA LEU A 29 1.81 5.40 -15.33
C LEU A 29 0.55 5.03 -16.14
N ASP A 30 0.75 4.23 -17.18
CA ASP A 30 -0.35 3.71 -17.99
C ASP A 30 -1.18 2.71 -17.17
N ARG A 31 -2.41 3.12 -16.86
CA ARG A 31 -3.39 2.34 -16.07
C ARG A 31 -3.86 1.06 -16.74
N ARG A 32 -3.62 0.90 -18.05
CA ARG A 32 -3.91 -0.36 -18.76
C ARG A 32 -2.96 -1.48 -18.34
N PHE A 33 -1.75 -1.13 -17.91
CA PHE A 33 -0.72 -2.09 -17.51
C PHE A 33 -0.47 -2.09 -16.00
N VAL A 34 -0.77 -0.99 -15.31
CA VAL A 34 -0.49 -0.84 -13.88
C VAL A 34 -1.77 -0.71 -13.06
N ASN A 35 -2.04 -1.71 -12.24
CA ASN A 35 -3.12 -1.71 -11.25
C ASN A 35 -2.57 -1.67 -9.82
N SER A 36 -2.78 -0.57 -9.12
CA SER A 36 -2.33 -0.35 -7.74
C SER A 36 -3.01 -1.27 -6.72
N ILE A 37 -4.25 -1.69 -6.99
CA ILE A 37 -5.03 -2.58 -6.10
C ILE A 37 -4.40 -3.97 -6.06
N ASP A 38 -3.97 -4.49 -7.21
CA ASP A 38 -3.38 -5.83 -7.28
C ASP A 38 -2.02 -5.90 -6.56
N VAL A 39 -1.24 -4.81 -6.64
CA VAL A 39 -0.01 -4.67 -5.85
C VAL A 39 -0.32 -4.59 -4.36
N ALA A 40 -1.34 -3.81 -3.95
CA ALA A 40 -1.72 -3.69 -2.54
C ALA A 40 -2.18 -5.03 -1.92
N LYS A 41 -2.94 -5.83 -2.68
CA LYS A 41 -3.36 -7.18 -2.26
C LYS A 41 -2.16 -8.08 -1.99
N LYS A 42 -1.20 -8.15 -2.91
CA LYS A 42 0.03 -8.96 -2.76
C LYS A 42 0.88 -8.53 -1.56
N VAL A 43 0.94 -7.22 -1.28
CA VAL A 43 1.67 -6.71 -0.10
C VAL A 43 1.04 -7.24 1.19
N ILE A 44 -0.28 -7.34 1.26
CA ILE A 44 -0.99 -7.81 2.47
C ILE A 44 -0.93 -9.32 2.63
N GLU A 45 -0.89 -10.08 1.54
CA GLU A 45 -0.66 -11.53 1.59
C GLU A 45 0.74 -11.88 2.13
N GLY A 46 1.74 -11.01 1.92
CA GLY A 46 3.11 -11.21 2.38
C GLY A 46 3.47 -10.53 3.71
N LEU A 47 2.49 -9.96 4.41
CA LEU A 47 2.63 -9.20 5.65
C LEU A 47 2.28 -10.10 6.86
#